data_AF-A0A959ZUP5-F1
#
_entry.id   AF-A0A959ZUP5-F1
#
_cell.length_a   1.000
_cell.length_b   1.000
_cell.length_c   1.000
_cell.angle_alpha   90.00
_cell.angle_beta   90.00
_cell.angle_gamma   90.00
#
_symmetry.space_group_name_H-M   'P 1'
#
loop_
_entity.id
_entity.type
_entity.pdbx_description
1 polymer ?
#
loop_
_entity_poly.entity_id
_entity_poly.type
_entity_poly.pdbx_seq_one_letter_code
_entity_poly.pdbx_strand_id
1 'polypeptide(L)'
;HAARTVSVNLLGGDYSPEVAGHLSKIESAISRRKTIRFTYYAIGRDETSEREVDPYSLLYLGGNWYMVGYAHEREATRLFRLSRMEGRITFKTRAEHDFPPPPDFDVSRYRDRAPWQLDDESEQATIRLSPLVAWWVEQMFGAFGRVSTGRDGWAEFRTEFTSSAALLTWVLGLGEEAQVLAPDSLRDETRRALEMIRDRHVDDPTELLARPRVEWQAAPPEASTEAPSPDKVVPAERFARLLALMTRLLAACEDRPDARVPVADLREALNIEAAVLEEDLTLLNLINFGGGCYTLFAQIEGDEVSVVKETYGDRFARPARLSPLEAKALLWALEFIGDRLPVGADDALGSARRKVEAAIGEENLPEVEIGQAQAANNEVSAAVNRALRDERLLEIEYWNEARGSLTTRTIEPHMLVNSRDAWYVVAHCHRADDQRTFRLDRIRGATVLDQHFVRRPEVTASGPYLPYGNQAEAATQAQRAEVWCSADQARWMIEKHPSWERFDDGSVLVQIPFSSEEWLVKEITKYRGEAVLVTPASVRDAVAAHAQQMLQAYNVAEPSGSSR
;
A
#
# COMPACT_ATOMS: atom_id res chain seq x y z
N HIS A 1 -19.94 25.75 -14.44
CA HIS A 1 -18.93 25.68 -13.34
C HIS A 1 -18.61 24.21 -13.14
N ALA A 2 -17.47 23.74 -13.67
CA ALA A 2 -17.10 22.33 -13.69
C ALA A 2 -16.98 21.77 -12.26
N ALA A 3 -17.66 20.66 -11.98
CA ALA A 3 -17.50 19.92 -10.74
C ALA A 3 -16.07 19.38 -10.66
N ARG A 4 -15.30 19.92 -9.71
CA ARG A 4 -13.87 19.67 -9.51
C ARG A 4 -13.68 18.30 -8.85
N THR A 5 -13.27 17.29 -9.63
CA THR A 5 -13.11 15.89 -9.18
C THR A 5 -11.76 15.63 -8.52
N VAL A 6 -11.73 14.96 -7.38
CA VAL A 6 -10.49 14.38 -6.82
C VAL A 6 -10.53 12.88 -7.13
N SER A 7 -9.65 12.39 -8.00
CA SER A 7 -9.56 10.97 -8.33
C SER A 7 -8.70 10.23 -7.30
N VAL A 8 -9.18 9.08 -6.81
CA VAL A 8 -8.45 8.16 -5.92
C VAL A 8 -8.36 6.79 -6.57
N ASN A 9 -7.14 6.29 -6.74
CA ASN A 9 -6.86 4.96 -7.28
C ASN A 9 -6.26 4.05 -6.20
N LEU A 10 -6.83 2.84 -6.04
CA LEU A 10 -6.37 1.79 -5.12
C LEU A 10 -5.73 0.66 -5.95
N LEU A 11 -4.42 0.46 -5.82
CA LEU A 11 -3.68 -0.60 -6.51
C LEU A 11 -3.30 -1.70 -5.51
N GLY A 12 -4.03 -2.82 -5.51
CA GLY A 12 -3.73 -4.00 -4.70
C GLY A 12 -2.60 -4.82 -5.33
N GLY A 13 -1.45 -4.92 -4.66
CA GLY A 13 -0.22 -5.48 -5.23
C GLY A 13 -0.17 -6.99 -5.45
N ASP A 14 -0.90 -7.76 -4.65
CA ASP A 14 -0.85 -9.24 -4.58
C ASP A 14 -2.24 -9.88 -4.75
N TYR A 15 -3.20 -9.17 -5.36
CA TYR A 15 -4.53 -9.73 -5.56
C TYR A 15 -4.50 -10.82 -6.63
N SER A 16 -4.63 -12.08 -6.21
CA SER A 16 -4.84 -13.22 -7.08
C SER A 16 -6.22 -13.85 -6.82
N PRO A 17 -6.81 -14.57 -7.79
CA PRO A 17 -8.02 -15.34 -7.57
C PRO A 17 -7.88 -16.35 -6.42
N GLU A 18 -6.67 -16.85 -6.18
CA GLU A 18 -6.35 -17.74 -5.06
C GLU A 18 -6.44 -17.02 -3.71
N VAL A 19 -5.85 -15.82 -3.58
CA VAL A 19 -5.94 -14.98 -2.39
C VAL A 19 -7.40 -14.58 -2.09
N ALA A 20 -8.19 -14.28 -3.13
CA ALA A 20 -9.62 -14.00 -2.96
C ALA A 20 -10.39 -15.22 -2.40
N GLY A 21 -10.06 -16.43 -2.87
CA GLY A 21 -10.62 -17.67 -2.34
C GLY A 21 -10.21 -17.93 -0.89
N HIS A 22 -8.95 -17.66 -0.53
CA HIS A 22 -8.47 -17.77 0.85
C HIS A 22 -9.15 -16.78 1.77
N LEU A 23 -9.29 -15.52 1.37
CA LEU A 23 -9.99 -14.48 2.13
C LEU A 23 -11.40 -14.89 2.50
N SER A 24 -12.20 -15.32 1.52
CA SER A 24 -13.58 -15.79 1.76
C SER A 24 -13.62 -16.98 2.73
N LYS A 25 -12.68 -17.91 2.60
CA LYS A 25 -12.63 -19.11 3.43
C LYS A 25 -12.22 -18.80 4.87
N ILE A 26 -11.26 -17.91 5.07
CA ILE A 26 -10.78 -17.46 6.38
C ILE A 26 -11.85 -16.61 7.08
N GLU A 27 -12.54 -15.71 6.36
CA GLU A 27 -13.63 -14.91 6.93
C GLU A 27 -14.82 -15.78 7.38
N SER A 28 -15.15 -16.80 6.57
CA SER A 28 -16.10 -17.83 6.97
C SER A 28 -15.61 -18.63 8.19
N ALA A 29 -14.29 -18.81 8.35
CA ALA A 29 -13.72 -19.50 9.48
C ALA A 29 -13.79 -18.66 10.77
N ILE A 30 -13.47 -17.37 10.68
CA ILE A 30 -13.54 -16.41 11.79
C ILE A 30 -14.97 -16.29 12.29
N SER A 31 -15.92 -15.97 11.39
CA SER A 31 -17.34 -15.81 11.74
C SER A 31 -17.96 -17.06 12.38
N ARG A 32 -17.56 -18.26 11.92
CA ARG A 32 -18.04 -19.53 12.44
C ARG A 32 -17.16 -20.10 13.55
N ARG A 33 -16.08 -19.41 13.95
CA ARG A 33 -15.09 -19.88 14.92
C ARG A 33 -14.61 -21.30 14.61
N LYS A 34 -14.07 -21.47 13.40
CA LYS A 34 -13.63 -22.75 12.84
C LYS A 34 -12.11 -22.78 12.77
N THR A 35 -11.51 -23.83 13.30
CA THR A 35 -10.08 -24.08 13.13
C THR A 35 -9.82 -24.42 11.68
N ILE A 36 -8.85 -23.76 11.06
CA ILE A 36 -8.46 -24.00 9.68
C ILE A 36 -7.13 -24.73 9.61
N ARG A 37 -6.99 -25.50 8.52
CA ARG A 37 -5.74 -26.16 8.16
C ARG A 37 -5.34 -25.81 6.75
N PHE A 38 -4.09 -25.41 6.59
CA PHE A 38 -3.53 -24.95 5.32
C PHE A 38 -2.03 -25.21 5.25
N THR A 39 -1.51 -25.30 4.04
CA THR A 39 -0.07 -25.38 3.79
C THR A 39 0.51 -23.97 3.80
N TYR A 40 1.62 -23.77 4.51
CA TYR A 40 2.23 -22.44 4.63
C TYR A 40 3.73 -22.49 4.33
N TYR A 41 4.17 -21.60 3.46
CA TYR A 41 5.57 -21.39 3.17
C TYR A 41 6.20 -20.44 4.19
N ALA A 42 7.04 -20.98 5.08
CA ALA A 42 7.77 -20.20 6.08
C ALA A 42 9.07 -19.64 5.47
N ILE A 43 8.99 -18.43 4.91
CA ILE A 43 10.13 -17.79 4.21
C ILE A 43 11.43 -17.72 5.04
N GLY A 44 11.33 -17.60 6.36
CA GLY A 44 12.51 -17.54 7.24
C GLY A 44 13.27 -18.85 7.35
N ARG A 45 12.60 -19.99 7.14
CA ARG A 45 13.17 -21.35 7.27
C ARG A 45 13.29 -22.09 5.95
N ASP A 46 12.74 -21.52 4.88
CA ASP A 46 12.63 -22.16 3.57
C ASP A 46 11.93 -23.52 3.63
N GLU A 47 10.90 -23.61 4.48
CA GLU A 47 10.17 -24.84 4.74
C GLU A 47 8.68 -24.63 4.52
N THR A 48 8.10 -25.50 3.72
CA THR A 48 6.65 -25.62 3.60
C THR A 48 6.16 -26.65 4.60
N SER A 49 5.19 -26.27 5.42
CA SER A 49 4.59 -27.19 6.38
C SER A 49 3.11 -26.87 6.61
N GLU A 50 2.36 -27.89 7.02
CA GLU A 50 0.95 -27.74 7.37
C GLU A 50 0.84 -26.91 8.67
N ARG A 51 -0.15 -26.02 8.72
CA ARG A 51 -0.49 -25.18 9.87
C ARG A 51 -1.91 -25.47 10.30
N GLU A 52 -2.11 -25.50 11.61
CA GLU A 52 -3.43 -25.59 12.21
C GLU A 52 -3.65 -24.33 13.07
N VAL A 53 -4.62 -23.51 12.67
CA VAL A 53 -4.79 -22.17 13.23
C VAL A 53 -6.24 -21.91 13.55
N ASP A 54 -6.49 -21.33 14.72
CA ASP A 54 -7.76 -20.70 15.06
C ASP A 54 -7.71 -19.24 14.57
N PRO A 55 -8.39 -18.90 13.46
CA PRO A 55 -8.29 -17.58 12.88
C PRO A 55 -9.13 -16.59 13.69
N TYR A 56 -8.52 -15.48 14.09
CA TYR A 56 -9.16 -14.47 14.93
C TYR A 56 -9.55 -13.22 14.13
N SER A 57 -8.67 -12.73 13.27
CA SER A 57 -8.96 -11.54 12.44
C SER A 57 -8.14 -11.50 11.15
N LEU A 58 -8.61 -10.70 10.18
CA LEU A 58 -7.90 -10.37 8.95
C LEU A 58 -7.35 -8.95 9.04
N LEU A 59 -6.12 -8.77 8.59
CA LEU A 59 -5.41 -7.50 8.58
C LEU A 59 -4.90 -7.18 7.17
N TYR A 60 -5.02 -5.91 6.78
CA TYR A 60 -4.37 -5.40 5.57
C TYR A 60 -3.21 -4.50 5.98
N LEU A 61 -1.98 -4.97 5.74
CA LEU A 61 -0.75 -4.30 6.17
C LEU A 61 0.25 -4.27 5.01
N GLY A 62 0.80 -3.10 4.71
CA GLY A 62 1.86 -2.95 3.69
C GLY A 62 1.49 -3.55 2.33
N GLY A 63 0.24 -3.37 1.90
CA GLY A 63 -0.23 -3.84 0.60
C GLY A 63 -0.66 -5.30 0.55
N ASN A 64 -0.58 -6.00 1.69
CA ASN A 64 -0.71 -7.44 1.80
C ASN A 64 -1.79 -7.83 2.81
N TRP A 65 -2.48 -8.93 2.52
CA TRP A 65 -3.42 -9.52 3.45
C TRP A 65 -2.70 -10.46 4.41
N TYR A 66 -3.00 -10.31 5.70
CA TYR A 66 -2.56 -11.15 6.79
C TYR A 66 -3.76 -11.70 7.55
N MET A 67 -3.58 -12.86 8.14
CA MET A 67 -4.48 -13.44 9.12
C MET A 67 -3.78 -13.51 10.46
N VAL A 68 -4.42 -13.00 11.50
CA VAL A 68 -4.02 -13.20 12.89
C VAL A 68 -4.78 -14.39 13.43
N GLY A 69 -4.08 -15.34 14.04
CA GLY A 69 -4.72 -16.51 14.64
C GLY A 69 -3.81 -17.25 15.60
N TYR A 70 -4.41 -18.07 16.45
CA TYR A 70 -3.68 -18.92 17.39
C TYR A 70 -3.18 -20.17 16.67
N ALA A 71 -1.87 -20.30 16.58
CA ALA A 71 -1.19 -21.42 15.94
C ALA A 71 -1.02 -22.55 16.95
N HIS A 72 -1.73 -23.67 16.75
CA HIS A 72 -1.75 -24.78 17.70
C HIS A 72 -0.38 -25.43 17.87
N GLU A 73 0.43 -25.45 16.82
CA GLU A 73 1.77 -26.03 16.86
C GLU A 73 2.78 -25.20 17.64
N ARG A 74 2.49 -23.92 17.88
CA ARG A 74 3.34 -22.99 18.62
C ARG A 74 2.76 -22.57 19.96
N GLU A 75 1.53 -22.96 20.25
CA GLU A 75 0.77 -22.53 21.42
C GLU A 75 0.77 -20.99 21.59
N ALA A 76 0.74 -20.26 20.47
CA ALA A 76 0.89 -18.81 20.44
C ALA A 76 0.15 -18.17 19.26
N THR A 77 -0.27 -16.91 19.43
CA THR A 77 -0.86 -16.12 18.34
C THR A 77 0.21 -15.63 17.37
N ARG A 78 -0.05 -15.77 16.07
CA ARG A 78 0.89 -15.46 14.98
C ARG A 78 0.18 -14.79 13.80
N LEU A 79 0.98 -14.12 12.97
CA LEU A 79 0.55 -13.52 11.70
C LEU A 79 0.93 -14.43 10.53
N PHE A 80 -0.02 -14.66 9.63
CA PHE A 80 0.15 -15.44 8.42
C PHE A 80 -0.16 -14.59 7.20
N ARG A 81 0.81 -14.40 6.29
CA ARG A 81 0.57 -13.67 5.04
C ARG A 81 -0.20 -14.55 4.07
N LEU A 82 -1.34 -14.09 3.57
CA LEU A 82 -2.22 -14.92 2.73
C LEU A 82 -1.54 -15.33 1.42
N SER A 83 -0.70 -14.47 0.82
CA SER A 83 0.04 -14.83 -0.40
C SER A 83 1.09 -15.93 -0.21
N ARG A 84 1.36 -16.35 1.04
CA ARG A 84 2.24 -17.50 1.37
C ARG A 84 1.47 -18.75 1.79
N MET A 85 0.14 -18.69 1.79
CA MET A 85 -0.70 -19.87 1.96
C MET A 85 -0.77 -20.60 0.61
N GLU A 86 -0.48 -21.89 0.62
CA GLU A 86 -0.48 -22.70 -0.59
C GLU A 86 -1.69 -23.64 -0.60
N GLY A 87 -2.36 -23.73 -1.74
CA GLY A 87 -3.42 -24.69 -1.96
C GLY A 87 -4.71 -24.35 -1.21
N ARG A 88 -5.47 -25.38 -0.82
CA ARG A 88 -6.82 -25.20 -0.29
C ARG A 88 -6.84 -25.13 1.24
N ILE A 89 -7.48 -24.09 1.77
CA ILE A 89 -7.80 -23.98 3.19
C ILE A 89 -8.99 -24.89 3.53
N THR A 90 -8.81 -25.77 4.50
CA THR A 90 -9.84 -26.73 4.96
C THR A 90 -10.26 -26.46 6.39
N PHE A 91 -11.51 -26.74 6.74
CA PHE A 91 -11.94 -26.72 8.15
C PHE A 91 -11.51 -28.02 8.82
N LYS A 92 -10.97 -27.92 10.03
CA LYS A 92 -10.53 -29.08 10.81
C LYS A 92 -11.69 -30.01 11.15
N THR A 93 -12.82 -29.44 11.55
CA THR A 93 -13.98 -30.22 12.00
C THR A 93 -15.27 -29.84 11.26
N ARG A 94 -16.28 -30.71 11.39
CA ARG A 94 -17.66 -30.48 10.94
C ARG A 94 -18.56 -29.91 12.04
N ALA A 95 -18.04 -29.63 13.24
CA ALA A 95 -18.81 -29.04 14.33
C ALA A 95 -19.37 -27.66 13.92
N GLU A 96 -20.25 -27.06 14.70
CA GLU A 96 -20.75 -25.70 14.41
C GLU A 96 -19.72 -24.63 14.80
N HIS A 97 -19.05 -24.80 15.95
CA HIS A 97 -17.93 -24.00 16.44
C HIS A 97 -16.81 -24.91 16.96
N ASP A 98 -15.55 -24.51 16.76
CA ASP A 98 -14.36 -25.28 17.15
C ASP A 98 -13.65 -24.69 18.38
N PHE A 99 -13.68 -23.36 18.55
CA PHE A 99 -13.03 -22.66 19.66
C PHE A 99 -13.93 -21.55 20.23
N PRO A 100 -13.80 -21.23 21.55
CA PRO A 100 -14.48 -20.09 22.15
C PRO A 100 -13.89 -18.76 21.66
N PRO A 101 -14.67 -17.67 21.64
CA PRO A 101 -14.14 -16.37 21.26
C PRO A 101 -13.03 -15.97 22.24
N PRO A 102 -11.84 -15.55 21.76
CA PRO A 102 -10.72 -15.26 22.64
C PRO A 102 -11.04 -14.02 23.50
N PRO A 103 -11.05 -14.13 24.84
CA PRO A 103 -11.59 -13.11 25.74
C PRO A 103 -10.77 -11.81 25.79
N ASP A 104 -9.47 -11.87 25.48
CA ASP A 104 -8.53 -10.74 25.52
C ASP A 104 -7.84 -10.48 24.17
N PHE A 105 -8.42 -10.95 23.06
CA PHE A 105 -7.83 -10.72 21.74
C PHE A 105 -8.05 -9.27 21.31
N ASP A 106 -6.93 -8.58 21.12
CA ASP A 106 -6.91 -7.20 20.63
C ASP A 106 -6.09 -7.17 19.34
N VAL A 107 -6.78 -6.93 18.22
CA VAL A 107 -6.16 -6.89 16.89
C VAL A 107 -5.20 -5.69 16.74
N SER A 108 -5.41 -4.61 17.51
CA SER A 108 -4.57 -3.40 17.46
C SER A 108 -3.11 -3.71 17.82
N ARG A 109 -2.88 -4.70 18.71
CA ARG A 109 -1.53 -5.19 19.06
C ARG A 109 -0.73 -5.69 17.88
N TYR A 110 -1.39 -6.12 16.80
CA TYR A 110 -0.74 -6.65 15.60
C TYR A 110 -0.74 -5.65 14.42
N ARG A 111 -1.55 -4.60 14.54
CA ARG A 111 -1.67 -3.49 13.59
C ARG A 111 -0.56 -2.46 13.80
N ASP A 112 -0.30 -2.15 15.06
CA ASP A 112 0.55 -1.07 15.52
C ASP A 112 1.91 -1.62 15.98
N ARG A 113 2.63 -2.30 15.08
CA ARG A 113 4.00 -2.77 15.31
C ARG A 113 4.93 -2.23 14.24
N ALA A 114 6.10 -1.78 14.66
CA ALA A 114 7.18 -1.54 13.71
C ALA A 114 7.61 -2.87 13.06
N PRO A 115 8.21 -2.85 11.84
CA PRO A 115 8.67 -4.07 11.14
C PRO A 115 9.61 -4.97 11.95
N TRP A 116 10.20 -4.45 13.03
CA TRP A 116 11.11 -5.15 13.93
C TRP A 116 10.50 -5.61 15.25
N GLN A 117 9.20 -5.39 15.50
CA GLN A 117 8.49 -5.74 16.75
C GLN A 117 7.53 -6.94 16.59
N LEU A 118 7.86 -7.89 15.72
CA LEU A 118 6.89 -8.89 15.23
C LEU A 118 6.56 -10.01 16.23
N ASP A 119 7.33 -10.17 17.30
CA ASP A 119 7.16 -11.22 18.32
C ASP A 119 6.97 -10.63 19.72
N ASP A 120 6.84 -11.48 20.74
CA ASP A 120 6.52 -11.05 22.12
C ASP A 120 7.76 -10.90 23.03
N GLU A 121 8.92 -11.44 22.64
CA GLU A 121 10.20 -11.23 23.34
C GLU A 121 10.96 -10.06 22.71
N SER A 122 11.05 -8.94 23.42
CA SER A 122 11.68 -7.72 22.92
C SER A 122 12.84 -7.24 23.78
N GLU A 123 13.93 -6.85 23.13
CA GLU A 123 14.99 -6.04 23.70
C GLU A 123 14.78 -4.56 23.37
N GLN A 124 15.38 -3.64 24.12
CA GLN A 124 15.30 -2.21 23.84
C GLN A 124 16.52 -1.73 23.06
N ALA A 125 16.30 -1.04 21.94
CA ALA A 125 17.34 -0.35 21.17
C ALA A 125 17.24 1.17 21.34
N THR A 126 18.39 1.84 21.27
CA THR A 126 18.48 3.31 21.18
C THR A 126 19.14 3.68 19.86
N ILE A 127 18.43 4.43 19.03
CA ILE A 127 18.90 4.93 17.73
C ILE A 127 19.05 6.44 17.81
N ARG A 128 20.24 6.96 17.47
CA ARG A 128 20.46 8.39 17.24
C ARG A 128 19.91 8.75 15.87
N LEU A 129 19.19 9.85 15.78
CA LEU A 129 18.55 10.36 14.57
C LEU A 129 18.99 11.80 14.32
N SER A 130 19.33 12.12 13.08
CA SER A 130 19.60 13.49 12.71
C SER A 130 18.32 14.33 12.77
N PRO A 131 18.43 15.67 12.94
CA PRO A 131 17.27 16.54 12.86
C PRO A 131 16.52 16.46 11.52
N LEU A 132 17.16 15.96 10.45
CA LEU A 132 16.52 15.78 9.15
C LEU A 132 15.45 14.68 9.17
N VAL A 133 15.67 13.60 9.91
CA VAL A 133 14.79 12.42 9.94
C VAL A 133 14.03 12.26 11.25
N ALA A 134 14.44 12.93 12.33
CA ALA A 134 13.81 12.80 13.65
C ALA A 134 12.30 13.04 13.64
N TRP A 135 11.83 14.10 12.96
CA TRP A 135 10.39 14.41 12.83
C TRP A 135 9.63 13.30 12.09
N TRP A 136 10.24 12.72 11.05
CA TRP A 136 9.64 11.67 10.24
C TRP A 136 9.55 10.37 11.03
N VAL A 137 10.58 10.05 11.81
CA VAL A 137 10.56 8.88 12.69
C VAL A 137 9.55 9.05 13.81
N GLU A 138 9.44 10.24 14.41
CA GLU A 138 8.42 10.51 15.43
C GLU A 138 7.01 10.35 14.85
N GLN A 139 6.76 10.86 13.64
CA GLN A 139 5.48 10.73 12.96
C GLN A 139 5.12 9.29 12.60
N MET A 140 6.08 8.53 12.07
CA MET A 140 5.84 7.18 11.53
C MET A 140 5.97 6.07 12.58
N PHE A 141 6.84 6.26 13.57
CA PHE A 141 7.22 5.23 14.54
C PHE A 141 7.12 5.70 16.00
N GLY A 142 6.61 6.90 16.27
CA GLY A 142 6.38 7.40 17.63
C GLY A 142 5.35 6.60 18.44
N ALA A 143 4.50 5.81 17.78
CA ALA A 143 3.65 4.83 18.44
C ALA A 143 4.44 3.59 18.93
N PHE A 144 5.61 3.33 18.35
CA PHE A 144 6.42 2.12 18.56
C PHE A 144 7.69 2.39 19.39
N GLY A 145 7.83 3.62 19.90
CA GLY A 145 8.98 4.04 20.68
C GLY A 145 8.88 5.50 21.08
N ARG A 146 9.84 5.96 21.87
CA ARG A 146 9.91 7.35 22.32
C ARG A 146 11.02 8.08 21.58
N VAL A 147 10.67 9.15 20.87
CA VAL A 147 11.64 10.12 20.35
C VAL A 147 11.88 11.19 21.41
N SER A 148 13.13 11.52 21.66
CA SER A 148 13.53 12.60 22.56
C SER A 148 14.60 13.46 21.90
N THR A 149 14.34 14.76 21.77
CA THR A 149 15.28 15.68 21.13
C THR A 149 16.38 16.07 22.12
N GLY A 150 17.63 15.83 21.73
CA GLY A 150 18.83 16.26 22.43
C GLY A 150 19.10 17.77 22.27
N ARG A 151 20.02 18.29 23.09
CA ARG A 151 20.40 19.72 23.06
C ARG A 151 21.23 20.11 21.85
N ASP A 152 21.82 19.13 21.17
CA ASP A 152 22.64 19.26 19.97
C ASP A 152 21.82 19.24 18.66
N GLY A 153 20.49 19.15 18.76
CA GLY A 153 19.57 19.06 17.63
C GLY A 153 19.41 17.64 17.07
N TRP A 154 20.19 16.66 17.52
CA TRP A 154 19.96 15.25 17.24
C TRP A 154 18.90 14.70 18.19
N ALA A 155 18.15 13.69 17.75
CA ALA A 155 17.17 13.01 18.58
C ALA A 155 17.61 11.59 18.92
N GLU A 156 17.17 11.07 20.05
CA GLU A 156 17.25 9.66 20.40
C GLU A 156 15.87 9.03 20.25
N PHE A 157 15.77 7.96 19.46
CA PHE A 157 14.60 7.12 19.36
C PHE A 157 14.85 5.81 20.10
N ARG A 158 14.05 5.57 21.14
CA ARG A 158 14.09 4.33 21.93
C ARG A 158 12.91 3.46 21.55
N THR A 159 13.18 2.26 21.03
CA THR A 159 12.17 1.32 20.53
C THR A 159 12.49 -0.08 20.98
N GLU A 160 11.45 -0.88 21.22
CA GLU A 160 11.59 -2.32 21.43
C GLU A 160 11.81 -3.03 20.09
N PHE A 161 12.54 -4.14 20.07
CA PHE A 161 12.73 -4.96 18.88
C PHE A 161 12.82 -6.44 19.24
N THR A 162 12.27 -7.29 18.36
CA THR A 162 12.37 -8.76 18.41
C THR A 162 13.26 -9.30 17.29
N SER A 163 13.44 -8.54 16.21
CA SER A 163 14.31 -8.89 15.08
C SER A 163 15.39 -7.83 14.88
N SER A 164 16.64 -8.17 15.26
CA SER A 164 17.80 -7.30 15.00
C SER A 164 17.97 -7.06 13.50
N ALA A 165 17.84 -8.10 12.68
CA ALA A 165 17.92 -8.01 11.23
C ALA A 165 16.93 -6.98 10.65
N ALA A 166 15.66 -7.01 11.05
CA ALA A 166 14.66 -6.07 10.56
C ALA A 166 14.94 -4.63 11.03
N LEU A 167 15.35 -4.45 12.29
CA LEU A 167 15.71 -3.14 12.82
C LEU A 167 16.92 -2.57 12.08
N LEU A 168 17.97 -3.37 11.88
CA LEU A 168 19.17 -2.96 11.15
C LEU A 168 18.89 -2.66 9.68
N THR A 169 18.02 -3.42 9.01
CA THR A 169 17.55 -3.06 7.65
C THR A 169 16.93 -1.68 7.62
N TRP A 170 16.12 -1.34 8.61
CA TRP A 170 15.52 -0.02 8.71
C TRP A 170 16.55 1.07 9.01
N VAL A 171 17.42 0.88 10.03
CA VAL A 171 18.46 1.85 10.38
C VAL A 171 19.41 2.10 9.21
N LEU A 172 19.93 1.04 8.58
CA LEU A 172 20.84 1.16 7.44
C LEU A 172 20.17 1.78 6.20
N GLY A 173 18.85 1.62 6.05
CA GLY A 173 18.08 2.28 5.01
C GLY A 173 18.05 3.81 5.14
N LEU A 174 18.19 4.33 6.36
CA LEU A 174 18.31 5.77 6.63
C LEU A 174 19.72 6.30 6.35
N GLY A 175 20.70 5.41 6.15
CA GLY A 175 22.10 5.77 5.93
C GLY A 175 22.69 6.53 7.11
N GLU A 176 23.39 7.63 6.85
CA GLU A 176 24.07 8.45 7.86
C GLU A 176 23.12 9.23 8.79
N GLU A 177 21.83 9.28 8.46
CA GLU A 177 20.84 10.00 9.25
C GLU A 177 20.42 9.24 10.52
N ALA A 178 20.81 7.97 10.65
CA ALA A 178 20.52 7.13 11.80
C ALA A 178 21.74 6.32 12.25
N GLN A 179 21.91 6.18 13.56
CA GLN A 179 23.01 5.42 14.16
C GLN A 179 22.53 4.61 15.36
N VAL A 180 22.91 3.33 15.46
CA VAL A 180 22.64 2.52 16.65
C VAL A 180 23.57 2.94 17.79
N LEU A 181 23.01 3.28 18.95
CA LEU A 181 23.75 3.63 20.18
C LEU A 181 23.71 2.54 21.24
N ALA A 182 22.66 1.71 21.27
CA ALA A 182 22.52 0.61 22.21
C ALA A 182 21.49 -0.42 21.68
N PRO A 183 21.58 -1.69 22.08
CA PRO A 183 22.63 -2.30 22.92
C PRO A 183 23.97 -2.48 22.14
N ASP A 184 25.06 -2.74 22.86
CA ASP A 184 26.39 -2.94 22.24
C ASP A 184 26.40 -4.14 21.27
N SER A 185 25.62 -5.18 21.55
CA SER A 185 25.42 -6.32 20.64
C SER A 185 24.92 -5.86 19.26
N LEU A 186 23.95 -4.94 19.23
CA LEU A 186 23.36 -4.40 18.00
C LEU A 186 24.34 -3.44 17.31
N ARG A 187 25.14 -2.68 18.05
CA ARG A 187 26.23 -1.87 17.48
C ARG A 187 27.28 -2.74 16.80
N ASP A 188 27.71 -3.81 17.45
CA ASP A 188 28.68 -4.77 16.89
C ASP A 188 28.11 -5.51 15.68
N GLU A 189 26.81 -5.83 15.69
CA GLU A 189 26.13 -6.39 14.52
C GLU A 189 26.08 -5.37 13.36
N THR A 190 25.78 -4.10 13.64
CA THR A 190 25.79 -3.03 12.63
C THR A 190 27.19 -2.84 12.04
N ARG A 191 28.23 -2.82 12.88
CA ARG A 191 29.62 -2.69 12.43
C ARG A 191 30.03 -3.85 11.54
N ARG A 192 29.74 -5.09 11.95
CA ARG A 192 30.01 -6.29 11.13
C ARG A 192 29.27 -6.25 9.80
N ALA A 193 28.00 -5.82 9.79
CA ALA A 193 27.23 -5.67 8.56
C ALA A 193 27.85 -4.64 7.61
N LEU A 194 28.26 -3.47 8.12
CA LEU A 194 28.91 -2.44 7.30
C LEU A 194 30.30 -2.86 6.80
N GLU A 195 31.10 -3.55 7.63
CA GLU A 195 32.37 -4.17 7.22
C GLU A 195 32.13 -5.16 6.07
N MET A 196 31.12 -6.03 6.20
CA MET A 196 30.75 -6.99 5.16
C MET A 196 30.27 -6.31 3.87
N ILE A 197 29.47 -5.24 3.98
CA ILE A 197 29.04 -4.45 2.81
C ILE A 197 30.28 -3.88 2.10
N ARG A 198 31.17 -3.21 2.83
CA ARG A 198 32.39 -2.63 2.26
C ARG A 198 33.23 -3.70 1.56
N ASP A 199 33.58 -4.77 2.28
CA ASP A 199 34.53 -5.77 1.78
C ASP A 199 33.97 -6.46 0.52
N ARG A 200 32.71 -6.92 0.54
CA ARG A 200 32.07 -7.56 -0.63
C ARG A 200 31.91 -6.64 -1.85
N HIS A 201 31.90 -5.32 -1.66
CA HIS A 201 31.80 -4.34 -2.75
C HIS A 201 33.17 -3.83 -3.22
N VAL A 202 34.23 -4.02 -2.43
CA VAL A 202 35.64 -3.76 -2.82
C VAL A 202 36.24 -4.96 -3.58
N ASP A 203 35.92 -6.18 -3.15
CA ASP A 203 36.44 -7.42 -3.76
C ASP A 203 35.97 -7.58 -5.21
N ASP A 204 36.45 -8.56 -5.98
CA ASP A 204 35.94 -8.79 -7.35
C ASP A 204 34.64 -9.64 -7.30
N PRO A 205 33.49 -9.18 -7.84
CA PRO A 205 32.25 -9.95 -7.77
C PRO A 205 32.26 -11.16 -8.71
N THR A 206 33.29 -11.31 -9.56
CA THR A 206 33.44 -12.43 -10.50
C THR A 206 33.42 -13.77 -9.79
N GLU A 207 33.98 -13.87 -8.57
CA GLU A 207 33.92 -15.10 -7.77
C GLU A 207 32.48 -15.48 -7.39
N LEU A 208 31.62 -14.49 -7.14
CA LEU A 208 30.21 -14.74 -6.82
C LEU A 208 29.42 -15.27 -8.02
N LEU A 209 29.82 -14.84 -9.23
CA LEU A 209 29.18 -15.21 -10.50
C LEU A 209 29.75 -16.49 -11.12
N ALA A 210 30.95 -16.91 -10.73
CA ALA A 210 31.61 -18.10 -11.25
C ALA A 210 30.92 -19.42 -10.82
N ARG A 211 29.92 -19.33 -9.95
CA ARG A 211 29.16 -20.46 -9.42
C ARG A 211 28.29 -21.13 -10.50
N PRO A 212 28.09 -22.45 -10.45
CA PRO A 212 27.20 -23.14 -11.38
C PRO A 212 25.77 -22.61 -11.28
N ARG A 213 25.21 -22.25 -12.43
CA ARG A 213 23.80 -21.88 -12.54
C ARG A 213 22.94 -23.13 -12.58
N VAL A 214 21.82 -23.11 -11.86
CA VAL A 214 20.80 -24.16 -11.92
C VAL A 214 19.66 -23.67 -12.79
N GLU A 215 19.31 -24.45 -13.82
CA GLU A 215 18.05 -24.23 -14.54
C GLU A 215 16.89 -24.48 -13.60
N TRP A 216 16.29 -23.39 -13.12
CA TRP A 216 15.11 -23.48 -12.28
C TRP A 216 13.86 -23.59 -13.15
N GLN A 217 13.32 -24.80 -13.26
CA GLN A 217 12.00 -25.05 -13.84
C GLN A 217 10.91 -24.80 -12.79
N ALA A 218 10.69 -23.54 -12.39
CA ALA A 218 9.35 -23.20 -11.92
C ALA A 218 8.48 -23.02 -13.16
N ALA A 219 7.35 -23.73 -13.22
CA ALA A 219 6.25 -23.30 -14.06
C ALA A 219 5.98 -21.83 -13.68
N PRO A 220 6.13 -20.87 -14.61
CA PRO A 220 5.71 -19.52 -14.32
C PRO A 220 4.25 -19.62 -13.86
N PRO A 221 3.83 -18.99 -12.75
CA PRO A 221 2.43 -18.58 -12.71
C PRO A 221 2.24 -17.83 -14.04
N GLU A 222 1.23 -18.21 -14.83
CA GLU A 222 0.89 -17.49 -16.05
C GLU A 222 0.74 -16.02 -15.65
N ALA A 223 1.82 -15.26 -15.83
CA ALA A 223 1.78 -13.82 -15.75
C ALA A 223 0.88 -13.49 -16.91
N SER A 224 -0.38 -13.16 -16.61
CA SER A 224 -1.29 -12.60 -17.58
C SER A 224 -0.55 -11.44 -18.22
N THR A 225 -0.05 -11.67 -19.44
CA THR A 225 0.61 -10.68 -20.29
C THR A 225 -0.38 -9.63 -20.78
N GLU A 226 -1.67 -9.83 -20.51
CA GLU A 226 -2.62 -8.75 -20.44
C GLU A 226 -2.28 -7.88 -19.22
N ALA A 227 -1.58 -6.77 -19.47
CA ALA A 227 -1.81 -5.56 -18.69
C ALA A 227 -3.33 -5.43 -18.50
N PRO A 228 -3.85 -5.14 -17.28
CA PRO A 228 -5.26 -4.84 -17.15
C PRO A 228 -5.58 -3.75 -18.17
N SER A 229 -6.41 -4.10 -19.15
CA SER A 229 -6.82 -3.15 -20.19
C SER A 229 -7.25 -1.86 -19.48
N PRO A 230 -6.86 -0.67 -19.95
CA PRO A 230 -7.33 0.59 -19.36
C PRO A 230 -8.86 0.66 -19.26
N ASP A 231 -9.58 -0.15 -20.06
CA ASP A 231 -11.04 -0.29 -20.02
C ASP A 231 -11.58 -1.13 -18.85
N LYS A 232 -10.75 -1.91 -18.14
CA LYS A 232 -11.15 -2.75 -17.00
C LYS A 232 -11.03 -2.03 -15.65
N VAL A 233 -10.51 -0.81 -15.62
CA VAL A 233 -10.52 0.07 -14.44
C VAL A 233 -11.61 1.09 -14.65
N VAL A 234 -12.71 1.01 -13.90
CA VAL A 234 -13.71 2.10 -13.89
C VAL A 234 -13.10 3.23 -13.06
N PRO A 235 -12.75 4.39 -13.64
CA PRO A 235 -12.23 5.52 -12.87
C PRO A 235 -13.28 5.92 -11.83
N ALA A 236 -12.88 6.25 -10.60
CA ALA A 236 -13.80 6.66 -9.52
C ALA A 236 -14.75 7.80 -9.95
N GLU A 237 -14.30 8.62 -10.90
CA GLU A 237 -15.04 9.72 -11.52
C GLU A 237 -16.19 9.23 -12.40
N ARG A 238 -15.98 8.17 -13.19
CA ARG A 238 -17.03 7.53 -13.98
C ARG A 238 -18.07 6.90 -13.06
N PHE A 239 -17.65 6.28 -11.96
CA PHE A 239 -18.56 5.73 -10.95
C PHE A 239 -19.40 6.81 -10.26
N ALA A 240 -18.78 7.89 -9.75
CA ALA A 240 -19.51 9.00 -9.13
C ALA A 240 -20.45 9.70 -10.12
N ARG A 241 -20.04 9.85 -11.38
CA ARG A 241 -20.84 10.43 -12.45
C ARG A 241 -22.02 9.54 -12.85
N LEU A 242 -21.82 8.23 -12.97
CA LEU A 242 -22.90 7.27 -13.19
C LEU A 242 -23.89 7.27 -12.03
N LEU A 243 -23.42 7.37 -10.79
CA LEU A 243 -24.28 7.46 -9.60
C LEU A 243 -25.09 8.77 -9.60
N ALA A 244 -24.46 9.90 -9.94
CA ALA A 244 -25.13 11.20 -10.05
C ALA A 244 -26.15 11.22 -11.20
N LEU A 245 -25.80 10.66 -12.35
CA LEU A 245 -26.68 10.48 -13.50
C LEU A 245 -27.88 9.61 -13.10
N MET A 246 -27.64 8.42 -12.54
CA MET A 246 -28.67 7.52 -12.04
C MET A 246 -29.61 8.20 -11.04
N THR A 247 -29.07 8.90 -10.05
CA THR A 247 -29.86 9.58 -9.02
C THR A 247 -30.74 10.68 -9.63
N ARG A 248 -30.22 11.45 -10.58
CA ARG A 248 -31.00 12.49 -11.27
C ARG A 248 -32.08 11.92 -12.17
N LEU A 249 -31.78 10.86 -12.92
CA LEU A 249 -32.77 10.18 -13.74
C LEU A 249 -33.89 9.57 -12.88
N LEU A 250 -33.55 8.95 -11.76
CA LEU A 250 -34.52 8.42 -10.79
C LEU A 250 -35.34 9.52 -10.11
N ALA A 251 -34.71 10.65 -9.77
CA ALA A 251 -35.40 11.80 -9.20
C ALA A 251 -36.40 12.42 -10.19
N ALA A 252 -36.06 12.49 -11.49
CA ALA A 252 -36.96 12.97 -12.53
C ALA A 252 -38.18 12.06 -12.76
N CYS A 253 -38.03 10.75 -12.50
CA CYS A 253 -39.14 9.81 -12.50
C CYS A 253 -40.11 10.04 -11.32
N GLU A 254 -39.67 10.59 -10.19
CA GLU A 254 -40.46 10.67 -8.95
C GLU A 254 -41.13 9.29 -8.63
N ASP A 255 -42.47 9.25 -8.50
CA ASP A 255 -43.28 8.04 -8.32
C ASP A 255 -43.76 7.40 -9.64
N ARG A 256 -43.39 7.98 -10.79
CA ARG A 256 -43.82 7.51 -12.12
C ARG A 256 -42.87 6.43 -12.67
N PRO A 257 -43.37 5.53 -13.53
CA PRO A 257 -42.56 4.47 -14.14
C PRO A 257 -41.65 4.99 -15.27
N ASP A 258 -41.86 6.21 -15.76
CA ASP A 258 -41.07 6.80 -16.82
C ASP A 258 -40.98 8.33 -16.69
N ALA A 259 -39.91 8.90 -17.26
CA ALA A 259 -39.71 10.33 -17.39
C ALA A 259 -38.89 10.67 -18.63
N ARG A 260 -39.03 11.91 -19.10
CA ARG A 260 -38.19 12.50 -20.13
C ARG A 260 -37.39 13.63 -19.50
N VAL A 261 -36.08 13.63 -19.71
CA VAL A 261 -35.17 14.65 -19.18
C VAL A 261 -34.42 15.29 -20.34
N PRO A 262 -34.44 16.62 -20.50
CA PRO A 262 -33.69 17.26 -21.56
C PRO A 262 -32.20 16.91 -21.50
N VAL A 263 -31.61 16.57 -22.65
CA VAL A 263 -30.18 16.26 -22.76
C VAL A 263 -29.33 17.45 -22.31
N ALA A 264 -29.78 18.67 -22.62
CA ALA A 264 -29.13 19.91 -22.19
C ALA A 264 -29.02 19.99 -20.66
N ASP A 265 -30.09 19.67 -19.94
CA ASP A 265 -30.14 19.73 -18.47
C ASP A 265 -29.18 18.71 -17.83
N LEU A 266 -29.06 17.52 -18.40
CA LEU A 266 -28.13 16.50 -17.92
C LEU A 266 -26.67 16.84 -18.23
N ARG A 267 -26.41 17.37 -19.43
CA ARG A 267 -25.07 17.82 -19.83
C ARG A 267 -24.60 19.01 -19.02
N GLU A 268 -25.48 19.97 -18.76
CA GLU A 268 -25.17 21.13 -17.92
C GLU A 268 -24.94 20.71 -16.47
N ALA A 269 -25.81 19.86 -15.92
CA ALA A 269 -25.72 19.44 -14.53
C ALA A 269 -24.51 18.55 -14.23
N LEU A 270 -24.15 17.66 -15.14
CA LEU A 270 -23.03 16.74 -14.97
C LEU A 270 -21.74 17.29 -15.61
N ASN A 271 -21.81 18.43 -16.30
CA ASN A 271 -20.73 19.08 -17.02
C ASN A 271 -20.00 18.10 -17.97
N ILE A 272 -20.75 17.45 -18.85
CA ILE A 272 -20.25 16.43 -19.79
C ILE A 272 -20.65 16.67 -21.24
N GLU A 273 -19.80 16.19 -22.14
CA GLU A 273 -20.06 16.20 -23.58
C GLU A 273 -21.11 15.16 -23.98
N ALA A 274 -21.76 15.38 -25.13
CA ALA A 274 -22.83 14.51 -25.61
C ALA A 274 -22.37 13.05 -25.80
N ALA A 275 -21.17 12.86 -26.35
CA ALA A 275 -20.57 11.53 -26.52
C ALA A 275 -20.36 10.80 -25.18
N VAL A 276 -19.94 11.54 -24.14
CA VAL A 276 -19.72 10.98 -22.80
C VAL A 276 -21.04 10.61 -22.13
N LEU A 277 -22.07 11.44 -22.29
CA LEU A 277 -23.42 11.11 -21.81
C LEU A 277 -23.96 9.84 -22.47
N GLU A 278 -23.76 9.68 -23.78
CA GLU A 278 -24.19 8.49 -24.52
C GLU A 278 -23.45 7.22 -24.05
N GLU A 279 -22.14 7.30 -23.85
CA GLU A 279 -21.33 6.21 -23.28
C GLU A 279 -21.77 5.85 -21.86
N ASP A 280 -22.05 6.84 -21.02
CA ASP A 280 -22.45 6.62 -19.64
C ASP A 280 -23.88 6.09 -19.52
N LEU A 281 -24.82 6.52 -20.37
CA LEU A 281 -26.16 5.92 -20.47
C LEU A 281 -26.10 4.47 -20.95
N THR A 282 -25.23 4.19 -21.93
CA THR A 282 -24.98 2.82 -22.40
C THR A 282 -24.44 1.96 -21.27
N LEU A 283 -23.46 2.45 -20.50
CA LEU A 283 -22.89 1.72 -19.38
C LEU A 283 -23.90 1.55 -18.24
N LEU A 284 -24.71 2.58 -17.93
CA LEU A 284 -25.77 2.54 -16.94
C LEU A 284 -26.79 1.44 -17.26
N ASN A 285 -27.14 1.27 -18.54
CA ASN A 285 -28.04 0.21 -19.02
C ASN A 285 -27.42 -1.20 -18.94
N LEU A 286 -26.10 -1.32 -18.81
CA LEU A 286 -25.42 -2.61 -18.61
C LEU A 286 -25.39 -3.04 -17.14
N ILE A 287 -25.73 -2.15 -16.20
CA ILE A 287 -25.77 -2.47 -14.76
C ILE A 287 -27.03 -3.29 -14.46
N ASN A 288 -26.83 -4.60 -14.23
CA ASN A 288 -27.90 -5.57 -13.94
C ASN A 288 -27.68 -6.20 -12.56
N PHE A 289 -28.76 -6.33 -11.77
CA PHE A 289 -28.73 -6.97 -10.44
C PHE A 289 -28.94 -8.49 -10.48
N GLY A 290 -28.72 -9.10 -11.64
CA GLY A 290 -28.87 -10.54 -11.87
C GLY A 290 -30.29 -10.95 -12.29
N GLY A 291 -30.33 -11.85 -13.28
CA GLY A 291 -31.56 -12.46 -13.78
C GLY A 291 -32.55 -11.51 -14.46
N GLY A 292 -32.04 -10.49 -15.16
CA GLY A 292 -32.79 -9.72 -16.16
C GLY A 292 -33.45 -8.42 -15.67
N CYS A 293 -33.24 -8.00 -14.42
CA CYS A 293 -33.82 -6.77 -13.88
C CYS A 293 -32.84 -5.59 -13.97
N TYR A 294 -33.31 -4.48 -14.53
CA TYR A 294 -32.59 -3.21 -14.58
C TYR A 294 -33.14 -2.24 -13.54
N THR A 295 -32.31 -1.39 -12.94
CA THR A 295 -32.82 -0.36 -12.01
C THR A 295 -33.52 0.77 -12.77
N LEU A 296 -33.00 1.06 -13.95
CA LEU A 296 -33.57 1.98 -14.91
C LEU A 296 -33.01 1.62 -16.30
N PHE A 297 -33.76 1.93 -17.34
CA PHE A 297 -33.30 1.92 -18.72
C PHE A 297 -33.40 3.34 -19.25
N ALA A 298 -32.31 3.87 -19.80
CA ALA A 298 -32.26 5.25 -20.29
C ALA A 298 -31.66 5.33 -21.69
N GLN A 299 -32.36 6.00 -22.61
CA GLN A 299 -31.93 6.15 -23.99
C GLN A 299 -32.19 7.58 -24.49
N ILE A 300 -31.31 8.09 -25.35
CA ILE A 300 -31.47 9.40 -25.98
C ILE A 300 -32.50 9.27 -27.12
N GLU A 301 -33.57 10.06 -27.06
CA GLU A 301 -34.59 10.23 -28.10
C GLU A 301 -34.64 11.70 -28.53
N GLY A 302 -33.91 12.06 -29.59
CA GLY A 302 -33.81 13.45 -30.03
C GLY A 302 -33.01 14.30 -29.02
N ASP A 303 -33.60 15.37 -28.51
CA ASP A 303 -32.99 16.28 -27.53
C ASP A 303 -33.32 15.92 -26.07
N GLU A 304 -33.96 14.77 -25.83
CA GLU A 304 -34.35 14.30 -24.50
C GLU A 304 -33.84 12.88 -24.23
N VAL A 305 -33.54 12.58 -22.97
CA VAL A 305 -33.28 11.24 -22.47
C VAL A 305 -34.60 10.67 -21.96
N SER A 306 -35.08 9.64 -22.63
CA SER A 306 -36.19 8.80 -22.19
C SER A 306 -35.68 7.84 -21.14
N VAL A 307 -36.26 7.87 -19.94
CA VAL A 307 -35.92 7.00 -18.83
C VAL A 307 -37.13 6.20 -18.42
N VAL A 308 -36.96 4.89 -18.34
CA VAL A 308 -37.94 3.95 -17.80
C VAL A 308 -37.37 3.40 -16.49
N LYS A 309 -38.08 3.67 -15.41
CA LYS A 309 -37.80 3.15 -14.07
C LYS A 309 -38.58 1.85 -13.88
N GLU A 310 -37.88 0.74 -13.88
CA GLU A 310 -38.47 -0.59 -13.68
C GLU A 310 -38.70 -0.85 -12.18
N THR A 311 -39.69 -0.16 -11.60
CA THR A 311 -39.83 -0.09 -10.12
C THR A 311 -40.30 -1.38 -9.45
N TYR A 312 -40.68 -2.43 -10.19
CA TYR A 312 -41.22 -3.66 -9.59
C TYR A 312 -40.91 -4.90 -10.43
N GLY A 313 -39.64 -5.28 -10.52
CA GLY A 313 -39.35 -6.71 -10.56
C GLY A 313 -39.73 -7.30 -9.20
N ASP A 314 -40.47 -8.41 -9.16
CA ASP A 314 -40.85 -9.16 -7.93
C ASP A 314 -39.67 -9.44 -6.97
N ARG A 315 -38.42 -9.24 -7.43
CA ARG A 315 -37.18 -9.36 -6.66
C ARG A 315 -36.87 -8.18 -5.72
N PHE A 316 -37.19 -6.92 -6.06
CA PHE A 316 -36.97 -5.79 -5.14
C PHE A 316 -38.05 -5.66 -4.06
N ALA A 317 -39.18 -6.37 -4.23
CA ALA A 317 -40.17 -6.56 -3.16
C ALA A 317 -39.63 -7.42 -2.00
N ARG A 318 -38.50 -8.12 -2.20
CA ARG A 318 -37.78 -8.86 -1.16
C ARG A 318 -36.55 -8.07 -0.73
N PRO A 319 -36.24 -7.95 0.56
CA PRO A 319 -35.02 -7.33 1.03
C PRO A 319 -33.79 -7.95 0.34
N ALA A 320 -32.85 -7.11 -0.08
CA ALA A 320 -31.57 -7.57 -0.61
C ALA A 320 -30.89 -8.48 0.43
N ARG A 321 -30.61 -9.73 0.05
CA ARG A 321 -29.84 -10.65 0.89
C ARG A 321 -28.37 -10.45 0.58
N LEU A 322 -27.75 -9.51 1.27
CA LEU A 322 -26.31 -9.38 1.26
C LEU A 322 -25.71 -10.52 2.09
N SER A 323 -24.73 -11.22 1.53
CA SER A 323 -23.84 -12.02 2.37
C SER A 323 -23.06 -11.08 3.32
N PRO A 324 -22.60 -11.57 4.49
CA PRO A 324 -21.77 -10.77 5.38
C PRO A 324 -20.56 -10.14 4.67
N LEU A 325 -19.97 -10.85 3.70
CA LEU A 325 -18.85 -10.37 2.89
C LEU A 325 -19.25 -9.21 1.96
N GLU A 326 -20.38 -9.32 1.26
CA GLU A 326 -20.87 -8.25 0.37
C GLU A 326 -21.26 -7.00 1.17
N ALA A 327 -21.88 -7.18 2.33
CA ALA A 327 -22.23 -6.07 3.22
C ALA A 327 -20.97 -5.36 3.76
N LYS A 328 -19.95 -6.11 4.21
CA LYS A 328 -18.66 -5.56 4.65
C LYS A 328 -17.91 -4.87 3.51
N ALA A 329 -17.89 -5.45 2.31
CA ALA A 329 -17.27 -4.85 1.13
C ALA A 329 -17.96 -3.54 0.72
N LEU A 330 -19.30 -3.48 0.81
CA LEU A 330 -20.06 -2.25 0.58
C LEU A 330 -19.77 -1.21 1.65
N LEU A 331 -19.71 -1.58 2.93
CA LEU A 331 -19.34 -0.67 4.01
C LEU A 331 -17.91 -0.14 3.85
N TRP A 332 -16.95 -0.97 3.44
CA TRP A 332 -15.60 -0.51 3.09
C TRP A 332 -15.62 0.46 1.93
N ALA A 333 -16.30 0.15 0.83
CA ALA A 333 -16.41 1.06 -0.30
C ALA A 333 -17.00 2.41 0.14
N LEU A 334 -18.01 2.39 1.01
CA LEU A 334 -18.62 3.59 1.59
C LEU A 334 -17.68 4.35 2.53
N GLU A 335 -16.85 3.66 3.31
CA GLU A 335 -15.87 4.27 4.22
C GLU A 335 -14.67 4.87 3.46
N PHE A 336 -14.20 4.21 2.39
CA PHE A 336 -13.13 4.71 1.54
C PHE A 336 -13.57 5.88 0.65
N ILE A 337 -14.83 5.90 0.23
CA ILE A 337 -15.33 6.86 -0.77
C ILE A 337 -16.17 7.98 -0.13
N GLY A 338 -16.85 7.70 0.99
CA GLY A 338 -17.87 8.57 1.60
C GLY A 338 -17.39 9.97 1.93
N ASP A 339 -16.29 10.11 2.68
CA ASP A 339 -15.75 11.42 3.05
C ASP A 339 -15.05 12.15 1.88
N ARG A 340 -14.98 11.51 0.71
CA ARG A 340 -14.22 11.95 -0.46
C ARG A 340 -15.09 12.31 -1.67
N LEU A 341 -16.43 12.18 -1.58
CA LEU A 341 -17.38 12.56 -2.64
C LEU A 341 -17.89 14.03 -2.50
N PRO A 342 -18.34 14.67 -3.58
CA PRO A 342 -18.89 16.04 -3.54
C PRO A 342 -20.19 16.13 -2.73
N VAL A 343 -20.44 17.32 -2.15
CA VAL A 343 -21.57 17.64 -1.27
C VAL A 343 -22.92 17.27 -1.92
N GLY A 344 -23.73 16.50 -1.18
CA GLY A 344 -25.10 16.08 -1.56
C GLY A 344 -25.30 14.56 -1.64
N ALA A 345 -24.22 13.77 -1.66
CA ALA A 345 -24.29 12.30 -1.57
C ALA A 345 -24.29 11.78 -0.12
N ASP A 346 -23.97 12.64 0.86
CA ASP A 346 -23.80 12.30 2.28
C ASP A 346 -25.06 11.68 2.90
N ASP A 347 -26.26 12.16 2.52
CA ASP A 347 -27.52 11.66 3.10
C ASP A 347 -27.93 10.30 2.54
N ALA A 348 -27.72 10.06 1.24
CA ALA A 348 -28.07 8.81 0.59
C ALA A 348 -27.06 7.71 0.92
N LEU A 349 -25.75 8.02 0.89
CA LEU A 349 -24.68 7.10 1.28
C LEU A 349 -24.71 6.85 2.78
N GLY A 350 -24.94 7.88 3.59
CA GLY A 350 -25.14 7.74 5.03
C GLY A 350 -26.38 6.90 5.36
N SER A 351 -27.48 7.05 4.60
CA SER A 351 -28.64 6.17 4.73
C SER A 351 -28.35 4.74 4.27
N ALA A 352 -27.60 4.54 3.19
CA ALA A 352 -27.23 3.23 2.69
C ALA A 352 -26.33 2.52 3.71
N ARG A 353 -25.33 3.22 4.26
CA ARG A 353 -24.49 2.78 5.36
C ARG A 353 -25.32 2.30 6.54
N ARG A 354 -26.18 3.17 7.11
CA ARG A 354 -27.05 2.80 8.25
C ARG A 354 -27.94 1.59 7.96
N LYS A 355 -28.44 1.45 6.73
CA LYS A 355 -29.27 0.30 6.32
C LYS A 355 -28.45 -0.99 6.22
N VAL A 356 -27.22 -0.93 5.72
CA VAL A 356 -26.32 -2.08 5.65
C VAL A 356 -25.83 -2.48 7.05
N GLU A 357 -25.46 -1.51 7.88
CA GLU A 357 -25.10 -1.70 9.30
C GLU A 357 -26.26 -2.37 10.07
N ALA A 358 -27.49 -1.88 9.92
CA ALA A 358 -28.67 -2.46 10.54
C ALA A 358 -29.00 -3.87 10.01
N ALA A 359 -28.67 -4.17 8.74
CA ALA A 359 -28.95 -5.48 8.14
C ALA A 359 -28.01 -6.58 8.60
N ILE A 360 -26.77 -6.23 8.99
CA ILE A 360 -25.78 -7.21 9.49
C ILE A 360 -25.71 -7.26 11.02
N GLY A 361 -26.20 -6.23 11.71
CA GLY A 361 -26.14 -6.10 13.17
C GLY A 361 -24.76 -5.62 13.63
N GLU A 362 -24.71 -4.89 14.76
CA GLU A 362 -23.46 -4.29 15.30
C GLU A 362 -22.34 -5.33 15.48
N GLU A 363 -22.70 -6.58 15.76
CA GLU A 363 -21.80 -7.72 15.99
C GLU A 363 -21.10 -8.23 14.71
N ASN A 364 -21.61 -7.90 13.51
CA ASN A 364 -21.05 -8.33 12.22
C ASN A 364 -20.56 -7.16 11.36
N LEU A 365 -20.50 -5.96 11.93
CA LEU A 365 -19.87 -4.82 11.28
C LEU A 365 -18.43 -5.18 10.88
N PRO A 366 -17.90 -4.61 9.78
CA PRO A 366 -16.53 -4.85 9.38
C PRO A 366 -15.56 -4.35 10.47
N GLU A 367 -15.14 -5.26 11.34
CA GLU A 367 -14.07 -5.06 12.30
C GLU A 367 -12.71 -5.31 11.62
N VAL A 368 -12.49 -4.67 10.46
CA VAL A 368 -11.18 -4.65 9.80
C VAL A 368 -10.53 -3.31 10.10
N GLU A 369 -9.60 -3.37 11.02
CA GLU A 369 -8.83 -2.22 11.47
C GLU A 369 -7.64 -1.95 10.52
N ILE A 370 -7.77 -0.91 9.69
CA ILE A 370 -6.76 -0.50 8.70
C ILE A 370 -5.55 0.14 9.39
N GLY A 371 -4.34 -0.43 9.31
CA GLY A 371 -3.09 0.09 9.90
C GLY A 371 -2.95 1.62 10.02
N GLN A 372 -2.70 2.15 11.24
CA GLN A 372 -2.56 3.60 11.47
C GLN A 372 -1.40 4.24 10.70
N ALA A 373 -0.41 3.44 10.28
CA ALA A 373 0.75 3.90 9.51
C ALA A 373 0.39 4.60 8.17
N GLN A 374 -0.85 4.45 7.68
CA GLN A 374 -1.31 5.10 6.44
C GLN A 374 -2.12 6.40 6.65
N ALA A 375 -2.41 6.77 7.90
CA ALA A 375 -3.23 7.94 8.27
C ALA A 375 -2.43 9.07 8.95
N ALA A 376 -1.15 8.87 9.23
CA ALA A 376 -0.33 9.77 10.01
C ALA A 376 0.17 10.98 9.19
N ASN A 377 -0.72 11.88 8.75
CA ASN A 377 -0.49 13.34 8.74
C ASN A 377 -1.78 14.11 8.40
N ASN A 378 -2.73 14.21 9.34
CA ASN A 378 -4.04 14.85 9.10
C ASN A 378 -3.91 16.28 8.53
N GLU A 379 -2.92 17.06 8.95
CA GLU A 379 -2.74 18.44 8.49
C GLU A 379 -2.22 18.53 7.05
N VAL A 380 -1.20 17.76 6.70
CA VAL A 380 -0.66 17.69 5.33
C VAL A 380 -1.70 17.10 4.39
N SER A 381 -2.36 16.01 4.77
CA SER A 381 -3.44 15.43 3.98
C SER A 381 -4.59 16.42 3.77
N ALA A 382 -4.98 17.16 4.81
CA ALA A 382 -5.98 18.23 4.69
C ALA A 382 -5.51 19.36 3.77
N ALA A 383 -4.25 19.79 3.85
CA ALA A 383 -3.68 20.81 2.98
C ALA A 383 -3.66 20.36 1.51
N VAL A 384 -3.21 19.14 1.24
CA VAL A 384 -3.22 18.55 -0.11
C VAL A 384 -4.65 18.45 -0.65
N ASN A 385 -5.60 17.98 0.16
CA ASN A 385 -7.01 17.89 -0.22
C ASN A 385 -7.63 19.26 -0.51
N ARG A 386 -7.33 20.29 0.30
CA ARG A 386 -7.76 21.67 0.05
C ARG A 386 -7.18 22.20 -1.26
N ALA A 387 -5.88 22.01 -1.48
CA ALA A 387 -5.23 22.46 -2.71
C ALA A 387 -5.79 21.76 -3.97
N LEU A 388 -6.08 20.45 -3.89
CA LEU A 388 -6.73 19.69 -4.97
C LEU A 388 -8.14 20.18 -5.28
N ARG A 389 -8.93 20.47 -4.23
CA ARG A 389 -10.32 20.93 -4.33
C ARG A 389 -10.41 22.35 -4.89
N ASP A 390 -9.55 23.23 -4.39
CA ASP A 390 -9.61 24.66 -4.71
C ASP A 390 -8.73 25.01 -5.93
N GLU A 391 -8.04 24.02 -6.51
CA GLU A 391 -7.09 24.19 -7.63
C GLU A 391 -6.00 25.20 -7.28
N ARG A 392 -5.50 25.13 -6.05
CA ARG A 392 -4.48 26.03 -5.51
C ARG A 392 -3.11 25.39 -5.56
N LEU A 393 -2.09 26.20 -5.83
CA LEU A 393 -0.71 25.76 -5.72
C LEU A 393 -0.43 25.34 -4.27
N LEU A 394 0.36 24.28 -4.13
CA LEU A 394 0.79 23.78 -2.84
C LEU A 394 2.30 23.93 -2.73
N GLU A 395 2.76 24.62 -1.70
CA GLU A 395 4.16 24.59 -1.31
C GLU A 395 4.37 23.43 -0.33
N ILE A 396 5.30 22.53 -0.66
CA ILE A 396 5.64 21.39 0.18
C ILE A 396 7.11 21.44 0.61
N GLU A 397 7.35 21.12 1.87
CA GLU A 397 8.69 20.77 2.37
C GLU A 397 8.88 19.26 2.24
N TYR A 398 9.53 18.82 1.17
CA TYR A 398 9.65 17.41 0.84
C TYR A 398 11.02 16.84 1.20
N TRP A 399 11.02 15.79 2.01
CA TRP A 399 12.22 15.02 2.34
C TRP A 399 12.55 14.03 1.22
N ASN A 400 13.69 14.26 0.57
CA ASN A 400 14.26 13.32 -0.38
C ASN A 400 15.17 12.34 0.36
N GLU A 401 14.63 11.16 0.66
CA GLU A 401 15.34 10.06 1.31
C GLU A 401 16.64 9.70 0.56
N ALA A 402 16.62 9.56 -0.77
CA ALA A 402 17.78 9.16 -1.55
C ALA A 402 18.94 10.15 -1.40
N ARG A 403 18.63 11.45 -1.44
CA ARG A 403 19.62 12.53 -1.36
C ARG A 403 19.88 13.05 0.05
N GLY A 404 19.18 12.57 1.07
CA GLY A 404 19.30 13.09 2.44
C GLY A 404 19.10 14.61 2.51
N SER A 405 18.10 15.16 1.82
CA SER A 405 17.87 16.61 1.79
C SER A 405 16.39 16.97 1.89
N LEU A 406 16.10 18.06 2.60
CA LEU A 406 14.78 18.68 2.61
C LEU A 406 14.74 19.74 1.51
N THR A 407 13.76 19.65 0.63
CA THR A 407 13.59 20.62 -0.46
C THR A 407 12.21 21.23 -0.43
N THR A 408 12.13 22.56 -0.47
CA THR A 408 10.88 23.28 -0.70
C THR A 408 10.54 23.25 -2.19
N ARG A 409 9.28 22.92 -2.51
CA ARG A 409 8.78 22.80 -3.88
C ARG A 409 7.38 23.34 -3.99
N THR A 410 7.13 24.14 -5.01
CA THR A 410 5.78 24.50 -5.44
C THR A 410 5.28 23.46 -6.43
N ILE A 411 4.11 22.90 -6.15
CA ILE A 411 3.49 21.86 -6.95
C ILE A 411 2.05 22.24 -7.30
N GLU A 412 1.60 21.77 -8.46
CA GLU A 412 0.20 21.75 -8.88
C GLU A 412 -0.36 20.36 -8.55
N PRO A 413 -1.01 20.15 -7.38
CA PRO A 413 -1.48 18.82 -7.03
C PRO A 413 -2.67 18.43 -7.92
N HIS A 414 -2.58 17.30 -8.63
CA HIS A 414 -3.64 16.87 -9.56
C HIS A 414 -4.50 15.74 -9.00
N MET A 415 -3.90 14.79 -8.27
CA MET A 415 -4.61 13.65 -7.72
C MET A 415 -3.86 12.99 -6.56
N LEU A 416 -4.59 12.20 -5.77
CA LEU A 416 -4.04 11.32 -4.74
C LEU A 416 -4.14 9.86 -5.21
N VAL A 417 -3.02 9.15 -5.15
CA VAL A 417 -2.93 7.74 -5.49
C VAL A 417 -2.46 6.97 -4.28
N ASN A 418 -3.13 5.87 -3.95
CA ASN A 418 -2.63 4.93 -2.95
C ASN A 418 -1.91 3.78 -3.67
N SER A 419 -0.69 3.50 -3.27
CA SER A 419 0.12 2.45 -3.87
C SER A 419 0.77 1.64 -2.76
N ARG A 420 0.49 0.33 -2.71
CA ARG A 420 1.00 -0.74 -1.82
C ARG A 420 1.24 -0.34 -0.35
N ASP A 421 2.17 0.54 -0.08
CA ASP A 421 2.69 0.92 1.22
C ASP A 421 2.43 2.39 1.63
N ALA A 422 2.05 3.29 0.72
CA ALA A 422 1.87 4.71 1.05
C ALA A 422 0.86 5.46 0.16
N TRP A 423 0.49 6.65 0.62
CA TRP A 423 -0.22 7.64 -0.18
C TRP A 423 0.74 8.54 -0.94
N TYR A 424 0.36 8.86 -2.16
CA TYR A 424 1.14 9.66 -3.09
C TYR A 424 0.29 10.78 -3.66
N VAL A 425 0.84 12.00 -3.74
CA VAL A 425 0.27 13.07 -4.55
C VAL A 425 0.99 13.11 -5.89
N VAL A 426 0.23 12.96 -6.97
CA VAL A 426 0.72 13.19 -8.33
C VAL A 426 0.50 14.66 -8.64
N ALA A 427 1.57 15.33 -9.03
CA ALA A 427 1.56 16.77 -9.23
C ALA A 427 2.51 17.19 -10.35
N HIS A 428 2.21 18.31 -11.00
CA HIS A 428 3.21 18.98 -11.83
C HIS A 428 4.11 19.82 -10.92
N CYS A 429 5.42 19.56 -10.95
CA CYS A 429 6.39 20.20 -10.06
C CYS A 429 7.08 21.35 -10.80
N HIS A 430 6.82 22.60 -10.41
CA HIS A 430 7.39 23.80 -11.07
C HIS A 430 8.91 23.80 -11.12
N ARG A 431 9.56 23.29 -10.08
CA ARG A 431 11.03 23.19 -10.04
C ARG A 431 11.60 22.20 -11.06
N ALA A 432 10.86 21.15 -11.40
CA ALA A 432 11.28 20.13 -12.35
C ALA A 432 10.69 20.35 -13.75
N ASP A 433 9.71 21.26 -13.85
CA ASP A 433 8.88 21.53 -15.02
C ASP A 433 8.27 20.25 -15.62
N ASP A 434 7.88 19.30 -14.76
CA ASP A 434 7.43 17.98 -15.17
C ASP A 434 6.54 17.32 -14.10
N GLN A 435 5.80 16.27 -14.49
CA GLN A 435 5.05 15.42 -13.56
C GLN A 435 6.00 14.76 -12.56
N ARG A 436 5.68 14.87 -11.27
CA ARG A 436 6.36 14.18 -10.19
C ARG A 436 5.35 13.62 -9.20
N THR A 437 5.77 12.57 -8.53
CA THR A 437 4.97 11.92 -7.49
C THR A 437 5.67 12.12 -6.15
N PHE A 438 4.93 12.58 -5.15
CA PHE A 438 5.45 12.84 -3.81
C PHE A 438 4.73 11.93 -2.81
N ARG A 439 5.49 11.19 -2.00
CA ARG A 439 4.91 10.41 -0.90
C ARG A 439 4.43 11.35 0.19
N LEU A 440 3.19 11.18 0.65
CA LEU A 440 2.58 12.03 1.67
C LEU A 440 3.30 11.93 3.02
N ASP A 441 3.78 10.73 3.38
CA ASP A 441 4.55 10.49 4.60
C ASP A 441 5.91 11.21 4.62
N ARG A 442 6.42 11.66 3.46
CA ARG A 442 7.70 12.39 3.33
C ARG A 442 7.54 13.91 3.23
N ILE A 443 6.31 14.41 3.29
CA ILE A 443 6.04 15.85 3.33
C ILE A 443 6.05 16.30 4.80
N ARG A 444 7.05 17.10 5.16
CA ARG A 444 7.20 17.65 6.52
C ARG A 444 6.14 18.72 6.80
N GLY A 445 5.85 19.54 5.81
CA GLY A 445 4.89 20.63 5.89
C GLY A 445 4.32 20.94 4.52
N ALA A 446 3.06 21.38 4.50
CA ALA A 446 2.34 21.71 3.28
C ALA A 446 1.50 22.98 3.48
N THR A 447 1.80 24.00 2.67
CA THR A 447 1.14 25.32 2.73
C THR A 447 0.37 25.55 1.44
N VAL A 448 -0.95 25.75 1.55
CA VAL A 448 -1.80 26.09 0.40
C VAL A 448 -1.56 27.55 0.04
N LEU A 449 -1.11 27.82 -1.19
CA LEU A 449 -0.81 29.16 -1.67
C LEU A 449 -2.01 29.81 -2.33
N ASP A 450 -2.09 31.14 -2.40
CA ASP A 450 -3.24 31.86 -2.99
C ASP A 450 -3.32 31.75 -4.52
N GLN A 451 -2.22 31.35 -5.18
CA GLN A 451 -2.23 31.16 -6.62
C GLN A 451 -3.00 29.90 -7.00
N HIS A 452 -3.77 30.00 -8.08
CA HIS A 452 -4.48 28.87 -8.67
C HIS A 452 -3.71 28.29 -9.86
N PHE A 453 -3.96 27.02 -10.16
CA PHE A 453 -3.47 26.37 -11.37
C PHE A 453 -4.65 25.83 -12.18
N VAL A 454 -4.42 25.61 -13.48
CA VAL A 454 -5.37 24.91 -14.35
C VAL A 454 -4.87 23.49 -14.50
N ARG A 455 -5.77 22.52 -14.35
CA ARG A 455 -5.40 21.11 -14.49
C ARG A 455 -4.83 20.82 -15.87
N ARG A 456 -3.69 20.14 -15.86
CA ARG A 456 -2.92 19.72 -17.02
C ARG A 456 -3.38 18.32 -17.45
N PRO A 457 -3.93 18.16 -18.67
CA PRO A 457 -4.36 16.85 -19.16
C PRO A 457 -3.21 15.85 -19.33
N GLU A 458 -1.97 16.33 -19.46
CA GLU A 458 -0.77 15.50 -19.49
C GLU A 458 -0.41 14.88 -18.13
N VAL A 459 -0.97 15.39 -17.02
CA VAL A 459 -0.75 14.82 -15.68
C VAL A 459 -1.75 13.69 -15.43
N THR A 460 -1.28 12.45 -15.40
CA THR A 460 -2.15 11.26 -15.33
C THR A 460 -1.82 10.34 -14.16
N ALA A 461 -2.77 9.48 -13.79
CA ALA A 461 -2.57 8.38 -12.85
C ALA A 461 -1.78 7.20 -13.43
N SER A 462 -1.01 7.45 -14.49
CA SER A 462 -0.21 6.50 -15.25
C SER A 462 1.13 7.15 -15.57
N GLY A 463 2.14 6.34 -15.87
CA GLY A 463 3.47 6.81 -16.26
C GLY A 463 4.59 6.49 -15.25
N PRO A 464 5.83 6.85 -15.59
CA PRO A 464 7.05 6.28 -15.00
C PRO A 464 7.34 6.73 -13.56
N TYR A 465 6.60 7.73 -13.07
CA TYR A 465 6.82 8.34 -11.75
C TYR A 465 5.88 7.79 -10.67
N LEU A 466 4.97 6.88 -11.01
CA LEU A 466 4.22 6.13 -10.01
C LEU A 466 5.05 4.93 -9.54
N PRO A 467 5.10 4.64 -8.23
CA PRO A 467 5.93 3.56 -7.67
C PRO A 467 5.69 2.19 -8.31
N TYR A 468 4.50 1.98 -8.88
CA TYR A 468 4.10 0.77 -9.61
C TYR A 468 3.20 1.08 -10.82
N GLY A 469 3.19 2.31 -11.32
CA GLY A 469 2.50 2.65 -12.57
C GLY A 469 3.16 1.92 -13.73
N ASN A 470 2.34 1.34 -14.61
CA ASN A 470 2.68 0.48 -15.75
C ASN A 470 4.19 0.34 -15.99
N GLN A 471 4.80 -0.70 -15.39
CA GLN A 471 6.25 -0.93 -15.45
C GLN A 471 6.78 -1.01 -16.90
N ALA A 472 5.90 -1.19 -17.89
CA ALA A 472 6.24 -1.14 -19.30
C ALA A 472 6.86 0.20 -19.76
N GLU A 473 6.43 1.35 -19.21
CA GLU A 473 6.92 2.68 -19.62
C GLU A 473 8.08 3.19 -18.76
N ALA A 474 8.14 2.83 -17.47
CA ALA A 474 9.32 3.11 -16.64
C ALA A 474 10.52 2.21 -17.04
N ALA A 475 10.26 0.96 -17.45
CA ALA A 475 11.30 0.03 -17.89
C ALA A 475 12.01 0.46 -19.17
N THR A 476 11.44 1.38 -19.95
CA THR A 476 12.07 1.86 -21.20
C THR A 476 13.16 2.91 -20.96
N GLN A 477 13.26 3.51 -19.76
CA GLN A 477 14.31 4.46 -19.39
C GLN A 477 15.11 4.11 -18.13
N ALA A 478 14.64 3.18 -17.28
CA ALA A 478 15.36 2.76 -16.09
C ALA A 478 16.57 1.88 -16.45
N GLN A 479 17.74 2.20 -15.89
CA GLN A 479 18.89 1.29 -15.95
C GLN A 479 18.59 0.06 -15.10
N ARG A 480 19.21 -1.08 -15.42
CA ARG A 480 19.07 -2.32 -14.67
C ARG A 480 20.37 -2.61 -13.94
N ALA A 481 20.26 -2.77 -12.63
CA ALA A 481 21.35 -3.23 -11.78
C ALA A 481 21.26 -4.74 -11.61
N GLU A 482 22.39 -5.42 -11.75
CA GLU A 482 22.50 -6.84 -11.41
C GLU A 482 22.99 -6.96 -9.97
N VAL A 483 22.23 -7.68 -9.16
CA VAL A 483 22.49 -7.78 -7.72
C VAL A 483 22.53 -9.25 -7.34
N TRP A 484 23.70 -9.71 -6.89
CA TRP A 484 23.83 -11.04 -6.32
C TRP A 484 23.29 -11.02 -4.89
N CYS A 485 22.44 -11.99 -4.54
CA CYS A 485 21.82 -12.10 -3.22
C CYS A 485 22.15 -13.48 -2.65
N SER A 486 22.59 -13.54 -1.40
CA SER A 486 22.85 -14.80 -0.70
C SER A 486 21.60 -15.67 -0.60
N ALA A 487 21.77 -16.97 -0.33
CA ALA A 487 20.64 -17.89 -0.16
C ALA A 487 19.66 -17.43 0.92
N ASP A 488 20.16 -16.77 1.96
CA ASP A 488 19.35 -16.20 3.04
C ASP A 488 18.56 -14.97 2.62
N GLN A 489 18.95 -14.25 1.57
CA GLN A 489 18.20 -13.08 1.09
C GLN A 489 17.40 -13.38 -0.19
N ALA A 490 17.78 -14.43 -0.92
CA ALA A 490 17.24 -14.83 -2.20
C ALA A 490 15.71 -14.88 -2.23
N ARG A 491 15.11 -15.51 -1.21
CA ARG A 491 13.66 -15.75 -1.13
C ARG A 491 12.85 -14.46 -1.17
N TRP A 492 13.27 -13.45 -0.40
CA TRP A 492 12.61 -12.15 -0.37
C TRP A 492 12.86 -11.34 -1.64
N MET A 493 14.01 -11.54 -2.29
CA MET A 493 14.35 -10.83 -3.52
C MET A 493 13.57 -11.37 -4.71
N ILE A 494 13.33 -12.69 -4.76
CA ILE A 494 12.48 -13.34 -5.75
C ILE A 494 11.02 -12.86 -5.63
N GLU A 495 10.45 -12.75 -4.42
CA GLU A 495 9.08 -12.22 -4.23
C GLU A 495 8.95 -10.77 -4.77
N LYS A 496 10.01 -9.97 -4.66
CA LYS A 496 10.00 -8.54 -5.06
C LYS A 496 10.33 -8.30 -6.53
N HIS A 497 11.18 -9.14 -7.12
CA HIS A 497 11.75 -8.93 -8.44
C HIS A 497 11.46 -10.15 -9.32
N PRO A 498 10.70 -10.01 -10.42
CA PRO A 498 10.28 -11.13 -11.25
C PRO A 498 11.41 -11.71 -12.12
N SER A 499 12.53 -10.99 -12.27
CA SER A 499 13.67 -11.41 -13.10
C SER A 499 14.86 -11.78 -12.22
N TRP A 500 15.19 -13.07 -12.22
CA TRP A 500 16.28 -13.63 -11.43
C TRP A 500 16.83 -14.93 -12.03
N GLU A 501 18.08 -15.24 -11.68
CA GLU A 501 18.76 -16.50 -11.98
C GLU A 501 19.21 -17.15 -10.66
N ARG A 502 19.20 -18.47 -10.56
CA ARG A 502 19.57 -19.19 -9.33
C ARG A 502 20.85 -20.00 -9.50
N PHE A 503 21.68 -19.96 -8.46
CA PHE A 503 22.90 -20.75 -8.35
C PHE A 503 22.67 -22.03 -7.52
N ASP A 504 23.59 -22.98 -7.62
CA ASP A 504 23.54 -24.28 -6.95
C ASP A 504 23.63 -24.21 -5.41
N ASP A 505 24.30 -23.19 -4.89
CA ASP A 505 24.39 -22.87 -3.45
C ASP A 505 23.11 -22.21 -2.90
N GLY A 506 22.10 -22.00 -3.73
CA GLY A 506 20.83 -21.36 -3.37
C GLY A 506 20.84 -19.84 -3.43
N SER A 507 21.97 -19.21 -3.74
CA SER A 507 22.04 -17.77 -4.03
C SER A 507 21.35 -17.43 -5.36
N VAL A 508 21.03 -16.15 -5.56
CA VAL A 508 20.36 -15.68 -6.78
C VAL A 508 20.96 -14.40 -7.32
N LEU A 509 20.93 -14.22 -8.63
CA LEU A 509 21.22 -12.96 -9.31
C LEU A 509 19.89 -12.32 -9.69
N VAL A 510 19.57 -11.13 -9.18
CA VAL A 510 18.32 -10.43 -9.48
C VAL A 510 18.57 -9.15 -10.27
N GLN A 511 17.62 -8.78 -11.13
CA GLN A 511 17.65 -7.52 -11.86
C GLN A 511 16.76 -6.47 -11.20
N ILE A 512 17.37 -5.40 -10.70
CA ILE A 512 16.66 -4.29 -10.06
C ILE A 512 16.63 -3.09 -11.02
N PRO A 513 15.45 -2.63 -11.47
CA PRO A 513 15.36 -1.38 -12.23
C PRO A 513 15.60 -0.18 -11.30
N PHE A 514 16.44 0.76 -11.73
CA PHE A 514 16.75 1.96 -10.95
C PHE A 514 16.90 3.20 -11.85
N SER A 515 16.63 4.37 -11.26
CA SER A 515 16.76 5.69 -11.92
C SER A 515 17.64 6.68 -11.14
N SER A 516 18.12 6.30 -9.95
CA SER A 516 19.03 7.10 -9.12
C SER A 516 20.05 6.15 -8.50
N GLU A 517 21.33 6.46 -8.72
CA GLU A 517 22.44 5.71 -8.14
C GLU A 517 22.44 5.83 -6.61
N GLU A 518 22.09 7.01 -6.07
CA GLU A 518 22.04 7.23 -4.62
C GLU A 518 20.95 6.39 -3.94
N TRP A 519 19.80 6.24 -4.60
CA TRP A 519 18.76 5.32 -4.14
C TRP A 519 19.27 3.88 -4.15
N LEU A 520 19.92 3.45 -5.24
CA LEU A 520 20.44 2.09 -5.36
C LEU A 520 21.47 1.80 -4.26
N VAL A 521 22.37 2.75 -3.96
CA VAL A 521 23.34 2.62 -2.86
C VAL A 521 22.65 2.35 -1.52
N LYS A 522 21.64 3.15 -1.17
CA LYS A 522 20.89 2.96 0.07
C LYS A 522 20.08 1.67 0.07
N GLU A 523 19.48 1.33 -1.06
CA GLU A 523 18.71 0.09 -1.22
C GLU A 523 19.58 -1.15 -1.01
N ILE A 524 20.80 -1.19 -1.54
CA ILE A 524 21.73 -2.30 -1.34
C ILE A 524 22.21 -2.39 0.12
N THR A 525 22.45 -1.24 0.75
CA THR A 525 22.94 -1.15 2.14
C THR A 525 21.93 -1.75 3.14
N LYS A 526 20.61 -1.65 2.87
CA LYS A 526 19.53 -2.26 3.67
C LYS A 526 19.67 -3.77 3.85
N TYR A 527 20.29 -4.45 2.90
CA TYR A 527 20.47 -5.89 2.91
C TYR A 527 21.70 -6.34 3.72
N ARG A 528 22.36 -5.44 4.46
CA ARG A 528 23.40 -5.78 5.46
C ARG A 528 24.57 -6.58 4.89
N GLY A 529 24.85 -6.46 3.59
CA GLY A 529 25.92 -7.17 2.88
C GLY A 529 25.47 -8.50 2.25
N GLU A 530 24.23 -8.93 2.48
CA GLU A 530 23.64 -10.13 1.85
C GLU A 530 23.19 -9.89 0.40
N ALA A 531 23.15 -8.64 -0.03
CA ALA A 531 23.03 -8.26 -1.43
C ALA A 531 24.31 -7.53 -1.87
N VAL A 532 24.90 -7.98 -2.97
CA VAL A 532 26.12 -7.43 -3.57
C VAL A 532 25.78 -6.89 -4.94
N LEU A 533 25.99 -5.59 -5.14
CA LEU A 533 25.85 -4.96 -6.44
C LEU A 533 26.99 -5.43 -7.36
N VAL A 534 26.63 -6.03 -8.48
CA VAL A 534 27.57 -6.53 -9.50
C VAL A 534 27.76 -5.46 -10.57
N THR A 535 26.66 -4.97 -11.14
CA THR A 535 26.66 -3.92 -12.15
C THR A 535 25.61 -2.85 -11.83
N PRO A 536 25.89 -1.55 -12.07
CA PRO A 536 27.14 -0.98 -12.61
C PRO A 536 28.28 -0.87 -11.59
N ALA A 537 29.53 -1.00 -12.06
CA ALA A 537 30.73 -0.91 -11.22
C ALA A 537 30.90 0.47 -10.54
N SER A 538 30.52 1.57 -11.21
CA SER A 538 30.58 2.92 -10.63
C SER A 538 29.74 3.06 -9.36
N VAL A 539 28.54 2.47 -9.36
CA VAL A 539 27.64 2.50 -8.22
C VAL A 539 28.13 1.55 -7.13
N ARG A 540 28.72 0.42 -7.50
CA ARG A 540 29.31 -0.54 -6.58
C ARG A 540 30.39 0.09 -5.70
N ASP A 541 31.30 0.86 -6.29
CA ASP A 541 32.31 1.63 -5.55
C ASP A 541 31.66 2.64 -4.60
N ALA A 542 30.55 3.25 -5.00
CA ALA A 542 29.78 4.15 -4.15
C ALA A 542 29.13 3.44 -2.96
N VAL A 543 28.69 2.17 -3.11
CA VAL A 543 28.21 1.36 -1.98
C VAL A 543 29.31 1.12 -0.96
N ALA A 544 30.51 0.73 -1.42
CA ALA A 544 31.65 0.51 -0.55
C ALA A 544 32.06 1.79 0.20
N ALA A 545 32.12 2.91 -0.51
CA ALA A 545 32.43 4.22 0.07
C ALA A 545 31.38 4.64 1.11
N HIS A 546 30.09 4.45 0.82
CA HIS A 546 29.00 4.78 1.73
C HIS A 546 29.07 3.94 3.02
N ALA A 547 29.30 2.63 2.90
CA ALA A 547 29.48 1.76 4.06
C ALA A 547 30.70 2.17 4.92
N GLN A 548 31.82 2.55 4.28
CA GLN A 548 33.01 3.04 4.98
C GLN A 548 32.74 4.37 5.71
N GLN A 549 31.97 5.28 5.12
CA GLN A 549 31.57 6.53 5.75
C GLN A 549 30.70 6.27 7.00
N MET A 550 29.72 5.37 6.90
CA MET A 550 28.90 4.96 8.04
C MET A 550 29.74 4.30 9.14
N LEU A 551 30.72 3.45 8.80
CA LEU A 551 31.63 2.83 9.77
C LEU A 551 32.43 3.84 10.60
N GLN A 552 32.83 4.97 10.01
CA GLN A 552 33.57 6.01 10.74
C GLN A 552 32.77 6.53 11.94
N ALA A 553 31.44 6.64 11.83
CA ALA A 553 30.60 7.07 12.93
C ALA A 553 30.62 6.09 14.13
N TYR A 554 30.87 4.81 13.89
CA TYR A 554 31.00 3.78 14.94
C TYR A 554 32.40 3.66 15.52
N ASN A 555 33.43 4.08 14.77
CA ASN A 555 34.82 4.06 15.21
C ASN A 555 35.20 5.28 16.07
N VAL A 556 34.42 6.36 16.01
CA VAL A 556 34.55 7.51 16.92
C VAL A 556 33.78 7.21 18.20
N ALA A 557 34.41 6.48 19.13
CA ALA A 557 33.88 6.29 20.47
C ALA A 557 34.00 7.59 21.30
N GLU A 558 32.85 8.07 21.78
CA GLU A 558 32.56 8.98 22.92
C GLU A 558 33.51 10.17 23.23
N PRO A 559 33.00 11.42 23.28
CA PRO A 559 33.60 12.41 24.17
C PRO A 559 33.36 11.93 25.61
N SER A 560 34.42 11.50 26.26
CA SER A 560 34.50 11.27 27.70
C SER A 560 33.79 12.39 28.50
N GLY A 561 32.71 12.05 29.21
CA GLY A 561 32.09 12.90 30.24
C GLY A 561 30.77 12.28 30.72
N SER A 562 30.59 11.89 31.98
CA SER A 562 30.97 12.60 33.19
C SER A 562 31.46 11.66 34.30
N SER A 563 32.73 11.78 34.66
CA SER A 563 33.12 11.65 36.06
C SER A 563 32.91 13.01 36.73
N ARG A 564 31.91 13.08 37.62
CA ARG A 564 31.82 13.84 38.88
C ARG A 564 30.38 14.28 39.16
#